data_AF-A0A0G0ND38-F1
#
_entry.id   AF-A0A0G0ND38-F1
#
_cell.length_a   1.000
_cell.length_b   1.000
_cell.length_c   1.000
_cell.angle_alpha   90.00
_cell.angle_beta   90.00
_cell.angle_gamma   90.00
#
_symmetry.space_group_name_H-M   'P 1'
#
loop_
_entity.id
_entity.type
_entity.pdbx_description
1 polymer ?
#
loop_
_entity_poly.entity_id
_entity_poly.type
_entity_poly.pdbx_seq_one_letter_code
_entity_poly.pdbx_strand_id
1 'polypeptide(L)'
;YWEDVDISYRAMKRGYRVLWEPEAKVIHKHESTMVKINKRKRNVIMERNQLLFIWKNITSKNLMKKHVAGLFKRLSKHPGYIKVVFSALCKLKTVRRERKKEYKESKVSDEVIFASFNY
;
A
#
# COMPACT_ATOMS: atom_id res chain seq x y z
N TYR A 1 8.04 1.90 5.74
CA TYR A 1 7.74 2.59 4.47
C TYR A 1 6.51 1.98 3.86
N TRP A 2 5.48 2.81 3.57
CA TRP A 2 4.05 2.54 3.28
C TRP A 2 3.06 3.04 4.35
N GLU A 3 3.51 3.46 5.53
CA GLU A 3 2.61 3.92 6.59
C GLU A 3 1.95 5.27 6.27
N ASP A 4 2.77 6.19 5.73
CA ASP A 4 2.39 7.49 5.18
C ASP A 4 1.35 7.37 4.06
N VAL A 5 1.59 6.47 3.11
CA VAL A 5 0.63 6.18 2.04
C VAL A 5 -0.64 5.54 2.60
N ASP A 6 -0.48 4.63 3.57
CA ASP A 6 -1.61 3.94 4.20
C ASP A 6 -2.55 4.90 4.92
N ILE A 7 -2.02 5.78 5.79
CA ILE A 7 -2.84 6.73 6.54
C ILE A 7 -3.51 7.74 5.60
N SER A 8 -2.78 8.24 4.59
CA SER A 8 -3.31 9.20 3.63
C SER A 8 -4.42 8.60 2.78
N TYR A 9 -4.24 7.38 2.27
CA TYR A 9 -5.27 6.66 1.52
C TYR A 9 -6.50 6.40 2.38
N ARG A 10 -6.31 5.96 3.62
CA ARG A 10 -7.40 5.74 4.58
C ARG A 10 -8.16 7.01 4.93
N ALA A 11 -7.46 8.15 5.03
CA ALA A 11 -8.07 9.46 5.24
C ALA A 11 -8.98 9.83 4.05
N MET A 12 -8.48 9.70 2.82
CA MET A 12 -9.28 9.93 1.60
C MET A 12 -10.51 9.00 1.54
N LYS A 13 -10.34 7.72 1.84
CA LYS A 13 -11.44 6.74 1.92
C LYS A 13 -12.51 7.14 2.93
N ARG A 14 -12.15 7.89 3.98
CA ARG A 14 -13.07 8.39 5.03
C ARG A 14 -13.63 9.79 4.71
N GLY A 15 -13.31 10.36 3.56
CA GLY A 15 -13.81 11.66 3.10
C GLY A 15 -12.93 12.87 3.46
N TYR A 16 -11.73 12.66 4.02
CA TYR A 16 -10.78 13.74 4.26
C TYR A 16 -10.03 14.11 2.99
N ARG A 17 -9.58 15.36 2.90
CA ARG A 17 -8.74 15.85 1.81
C ARG A 17 -7.26 15.72 2.18
N VAL A 18 -6.45 15.20 1.26
CA VAL A 18 -4.99 15.20 1.35
C VAL A 18 -4.51 16.28 0.39
N LEU A 19 -3.98 17.37 0.93
CA LEU A 19 -3.60 18.55 0.16
C LEU A 19 -2.08 18.63 0.06
N TRP A 20 -1.59 19.01 -1.12
CA TRP A 20 -0.19 19.34 -1.34
C TRP A 20 -0.01 20.86 -1.19
N GLU A 21 0.96 21.27 -0.37
CA GLU A 21 1.32 22.68 -0.14
C GLU A 21 2.77 22.91 -0.58
N PRO A 22 3.00 23.42 -1.80
CA PRO A 22 4.35 23.59 -2.34
C PRO A 22 5.20 24.62 -1.58
N GLU A 23 4.59 25.56 -0.86
CA GLU A 23 5.35 26.57 -0.10
C GLU A 23 5.77 26.11 1.29
N ALA A 24 5.22 24.99 1.79
CA ALA A 24 5.62 24.38 3.05
C ALA A 24 6.97 23.66 2.92
N LYS A 25 8.07 24.40 3.11
CA LYS A 25 9.44 23.89 2.98
C LYS A 25 9.99 23.46 4.35
N VAL A 26 10.47 22.21 4.44
CA VAL A 26 11.09 21.64 5.65
C VAL A 26 12.43 21.00 5.32
N ILE A 27 13.37 21.05 6.26
CA ILE A 27 14.67 20.40 6.11
C ILE A 27 14.54 18.94 6.56
N HIS A 28 14.60 18.00 5.61
CA HIS A 28 14.56 16.57 5.89
C HIS A 28 15.95 15.94 5.79
N LYS A 29 16.53 15.51 6.92
CA LYS A 29 17.77 14.72 6.91
C LYS A 29 17.46 13.29 6.47
N HIS A 30 17.76 12.98 5.21
CA HIS A 30 17.47 11.68 4.60
C HIS A 30 18.25 10.53 5.30
N GLU A 31 17.56 9.42 5.57
CA GLU A 31 18.13 8.12 5.98
C GLU A 31 19.04 8.05 7.23
N SER A 32 18.55 8.38 8.43
CA SER A 32 19.31 8.05 9.67
C SER A 32 19.02 6.63 10.21
N THR A 33 17.79 6.11 10.06
CA THR A 33 17.34 4.91 10.79
C THR A 33 17.40 3.59 10.03
N MET A 34 17.37 3.60 8.68
CA MET A 34 17.29 2.35 7.89
C MET A 34 18.58 1.92 7.21
N VAL A 35 19.66 2.69 7.34
CA VAL A 35 21.00 2.36 6.83
C VAL A 35 21.52 1.03 7.40
N LYS A 36 21.16 0.70 8.65
CA LYS A 36 21.59 -0.54 9.33
C LYS A 36 20.94 -1.83 8.78
N ILE A 37 19.92 -1.73 7.93
CA ILE A 37 19.24 -2.89 7.35
C ILE A 37 19.81 -3.16 5.96
N ASN A 38 20.28 -4.39 5.73
CA ASN A 38 20.71 -4.88 4.43
C ASN A 38 19.68 -4.52 3.33
N LYS A 39 20.16 -3.92 2.24
CA LYS A 39 19.35 -3.44 1.10
C LYS A 39 18.35 -4.49 0.59
N ARG A 40 18.75 -5.77 0.49
CA ARG A 40 17.87 -6.85 0.05
C ARG A 40 16.72 -7.08 1.03
N LYS A 41 17.01 -7.10 2.33
CA LYS A 41 16.00 -7.25 3.39
C LYS A 41 15.05 -6.05 3.43
N ARG A 42 15.59 -4.84 3.24
CA ARG A 42 14.80 -3.60 3.11
C ARG A 42 13.80 -3.70 1.96
N ASN A 43 14.24 -4.10 0.78
CA ASN A 43 13.39 -4.24 -0.40
C ASN A 43 12.26 -5.25 -0.17
N VAL A 44 12.56 -6.42 0.40
CA VAL A 44 11.53 -7.42 0.72
C VAL A 44 10.48 -6.85 1.70
N ILE A 45 10.90 -6.10 2.72
CA ILE A 45 9.98 -5.46 3.67
C ILE A 45 9.11 -4.42 2.99
N MET A 46 9.69 -3.57 2.13
CA MET A 46 8.96 -2.53 1.41
C MET A 46 7.92 -3.12 0.47
N GLU A 47 8.30 -4.10 -0.34
CA GLU A 47 7.39 -4.77 -1.28
C GLU A 47 6.32 -5.59 -0.56
N ARG A 48 6.67 -6.23 0.57
CA ARG A 48 5.69 -6.91 1.41
C ARG A 48 4.67 -5.89 1.92
N ASN A 49 5.13 -4.76 2.47
CA ASN A 49 4.24 -3.73 2.99
C ASN A 49 3.34 -3.15 1.90
N GLN A 50 3.82 -3.02 0.65
CA GLN A 50 2.98 -2.66 -0.49
C GLN A 50 1.83 -3.67 -0.69
N LEU A 51 2.12 -4.97 -0.68
CA LEU A 51 1.09 -6.00 -0.81
C LEU A 51 0.08 -5.92 0.34
N LEU A 52 0.55 -5.76 1.58
CA LEU A 52 -0.32 -5.63 2.75
C LEU A 52 -1.21 -4.39 2.65
N PHE A 53 -0.67 -3.26 2.20
CA PHE A 53 -1.43 -2.04 1.93
C PHE A 53 -2.54 -2.28 0.90
N ILE A 54 -2.22 -2.88 -0.25
CA ILE A 54 -3.20 -3.15 -1.31
C ILE A 54 -4.29 -4.11 -0.79
N TRP A 55 -3.88 -5.23 -0.17
CA TRP A 55 -4.82 -6.24 0.33
C TRP A 55 -5.68 -5.75 1.49
N LYS A 56 -5.21 -4.76 2.26
CA LYS A 56 -6.00 -4.15 3.33
C LYS A 56 -6.99 -3.13 2.78
N ASN A 57 -6.54 -2.21 1.93
CA ASN A 57 -7.27 -0.98 1.63
C ASN A 57 -8.08 -1.00 0.32
N ILE A 58 -7.68 -1.75 -0.70
CA ILE A 58 -8.43 -1.78 -1.97
C ILE A 58 -9.70 -2.61 -1.76
N THR A 59 -10.85 -1.96 -1.72
CA THR A 59 -12.18 -2.54 -1.46
C THR A 59 -12.95 -2.86 -2.75
N SER A 60 -12.56 -2.26 -3.87
CA SER A 60 -13.09 -2.49 -5.20
C SER A 60 -12.80 -3.91 -5.69
N LYS A 61 -13.85 -4.60 -6.13
CA LYS A 61 -13.74 -5.94 -6.73
C LYS A 61 -12.97 -5.90 -8.05
N ASN A 62 -13.16 -4.85 -8.86
CA ASN A 62 -12.50 -4.73 -10.16
C ASN A 62 -10.99 -4.50 -10.00
N LEU A 63 -10.61 -3.56 -9.14
CA LEU A 63 -9.20 -3.27 -8.87
C LEU A 63 -8.50 -4.47 -8.22
N MET A 64 -9.19 -5.20 -7.33
CA MET A 64 -8.64 -6.42 -6.75
C MET A 64 -8.41 -7.52 -7.81
N LYS A 65 -9.33 -7.71 -8.75
CA LYS A 65 -9.13 -8.65 -9.88
C LYS A 65 -7.89 -8.28 -10.70
N LYS A 66 -7.74 -7.00 -11.07
CA LYS A 66 -6.57 -6.49 -11.79
C LYS A 66 -5.28 -6.70 -11.01
N HIS A 67 -5.29 -6.42 -9.70
CA HIS A 67 -4.15 -6.67 -8.81
C HIS A 67 -3.76 -8.14 -8.80
N VAL A 68 -4.72 -9.05 -8.63
CA VAL A 68 -4.45 -10.50 -8.61
C VAL A 68 -3.83 -10.96 -9.94
N ALA A 69 -4.39 -10.54 -11.09
CA ALA A 69 -3.81 -10.84 -12.40
C ALA A 69 -2.38 -10.29 -12.56
N GLY A 70 -2.16 -9.04 -12.13
CA GLY A 70 -0.84 -8.41 -12.12
C GLY A 70 0.16 -9.12 -11.20
N LEU A 71 -0.29 -9.61 -10.05
CA LEU A 71 0.53 -10.35 -9.10
C LEU A 71 0.99 -11.69 -9.69
N PHE A 72 0.09 -12.43 -10.36
CA PHE A 72 0.44 -13.65 -11.07
C PHE A 72 1.46 -13.38 -12.19
N LYS A 73 1.24 -12.35 -13.00
CA LYS A 73 2.18 -11.93 -14.05
C LYS A 73 3.55 -11.53 -13.48
N ARG A 74 3.58 -10.91 -12.30
CA ARG A 74 4.83 -10.54 -11.62
C ARG A 74 5.57 -11.77 -11.12
N LEU A 75 4.86 -12.74 -10.55
CA LEU A 75 5.45 -14.00 -10.07
C LEU A 75 6.05 -14.82 -11.21
N SER A 76 5.40 -14.85 -12.39
CA SER A 76 5.94 -15.57 -13.55
C SER A 76 7.20 -14.91 -14.13
N LYS A 77 7.27 -13.58 -14.17
CA LYS A 77 8.44 -12.85 -14.69
C LYS A 77 9.59 -12.71 -13.69
N HIS A 78 9.28 -12.71 -12.39
CA HIS A 78 10.25 -12.46 -11.32
C HIS A 78 10.06 -13.49 -10.21
N PRO A 79 10.59 -14.72 -10.36
CA PRO A 79 10.38 -15.81 -9.40
C PRO A 79 10.88 -15.48 -8.00
N GLY A 80 11.89 -14.61 -7.86
CA GLY A 80 12.38 -14.11 -6.57
C GLY A 80 11.31 -13.36 -5.74
N TYR A 81 10.25 -12.87 -6.38
CA TYR A 81 9.13 -12.19 -5.72
C TYR A 81 8.28 -13.14 -4.86
N ILE A 82 8.43 -14.46 -5.02
CA ILE A 82 7.73 -15.45 -4.18
C ILE A 82 8.02 -15.25 -2.69
N LYS A 83 9.24 -14.83 -2.33
CA LYS A 83 9.63 -14.55 -0.94
C LYS A 83 8.82 -13.40 -0.34
N VAL A 84 8.51 -12.38 -1.15
CA VAL A 84 7.69 -11.24 -0.76
C VAL A 84 6.25 -11.67 -0.55
N VAL A 85 5.70 -12.43 -1.49
CA VAL A 85 4.32 -12.94 -1.40
C VAL A 85 4.16 -13.84 -0.18
N PHE A 86 5.06 -14.79 0.03
CA PHE A 86 5.05 -15.65 1.22
C PHE A 86 5.11 -14.83 2.51
N SER A 87 6.03 -13.85 2.59
CA SER A 87 6.14 -12.96 3.75
C SER A 87 4.86 -12.16 4.01
N ALA A 88 4.14 -11.76 2.95
CA ALA A 88 2.86 -11.07 3.05
C ALA A 88 1.74 -12.02 3.50
N LEU A 89 1.71 -13.25 2.99
CA LEU A 89 0.74 -14.29 3.37
C LEU A 89 0.84 -14.66 4.86
N CYS A 90 2.04 -14.65 5.44
CA CYS A 90 2.22 -14.82 6.89
C CYS A 90 1.49 -13.76 7.74
N LYS A 91 1.09 -12.63 7.15
CA LYS A 91 0.35 -11.54 7.81
C LYS A 91 -1.14 -11.50 7.42
N LEU A 92 -1.63 -12.52 6.69
CA LEU A 92 -2.98 -12.50 6.11
C LEU A 92 -4.10 -12.46 7.15
N LYS A 93 -3.93 -13.09 8.33
CA LYS A 93 -4.90 -13.01 9.44
C LYS A 93 -5.11 -11.56 9.90
N THR A 94 -4.02 -10.84 10.12
CA THR A 94 -4.03 -9.42 10.50
C THR A 94 -4.67 -8.58 9.40
N VAL A 95 -4.24 -8.75 8.14
CA VAL A 95 -4.79 -8.00 7.00
C VAL A 95 -6.29 -8.21 6.86
N ARG A 96 -6.78 -9.47 6.97
CA ARG A 96 -8.21 -9.76 6.87
C ARG A 96 -9.02 -9.09 7.98
N ARG A 97 -8.48 -9.02 9.19
CA ARG A 97 -9.12 -8.31 10.32
C ARG A 97 -9.22 -6.82 10.04
N GLU A 98 -8.10 -6.18 9.70
CA GLU A 98 -8.08 -4.74 9.43
C GLU A 98 -8.90 -4.38 8.17
N ARG A 99 -8.92 -5.24 7.15
CA ARG A 99 -9.74 -5.06 5.94
C ARG A 99 -11.23 -4.94 6.24
N LYS A 100 -11.74 -5.65 7.26
CA LYS A 100 -13.16 -5.51 7.69
C LYS A 100 -13.44 -4.09 8.17
N LYS A 101 -12.49 -3.48 8.90
CA LYS A 101 -12.58 -2.08 9.34
C LYS A 101 -12.58 -1.15 8.13
N GLU A 102 -11.71 -1.37 7.16
CA GLU A 102 -11.66 -0.54 5.95
C GLU A 102 -12.97 -0.61 5.15
N TYR A 103 -13.61 -1.79 5.00
CA TYR A 103 -14.94 -1.86 4.39
C TYR A 103 -15.99 -1.08 5.17
N LYS A 104 -15.97 -1.14 6.50
CA LYS A 104 -16.96 -0.46 7.36
C LYS A 104 -16.81 1.06 7.35
N GLU A 105 -15.58 1.56 7.36
CA GLU A 105 -15.29 2.99 7.54
C GLU A 105 -15.13 3.75 6.21
N SER A 106 -15.11 3.04 5.08
CA SER A 106 -15.00 3.66 3.75
C SER A 106 -16.29 4.40 3.39
N LYS A 107 -16.18 5.71 3.18
CA LYS A 107 -17.23 6.58 2.63
C LYS A 107 -17.03 6.90 1.15
N VAL A 108 -15.78 6.83 0.67
CA VAL A 108 -15.40 7.12 -0.71
C VAL A 108 -14.89 5.83 -1.39
N SER A 109 -15.27 5.58 -2.65
CA SER A 109 -14.80 4.41 -3.40
C SER A 109 -13.34 4.57 -3.85
N ASP A 110 -12.69 3.44 -4.17
CA ASP A 110 -11.30 3.48 -4.65
C ASP A 110 -11.21 4.17 -6.01
N GLU A 111 -12.22 3.98 -6.86
CA GLU A 111 -12.33 4.59 -8.19
C GLU A 111 -12.43 6.12 -8.12
N VAL A 112 -13.22 6.67 -7.20
CA VAL A 112 -13.33 8.13 -7.02
C VAL A 112 -12.00 8.72 -6.59
N ILE A 113 -11.29 8.05 -5.65
CA ILE A 113 -9.95 8.49 -5.24
C ILE A 113 -9.01 8.47 -6.44
N PHE A 114 -8.96 7.39 -7.22
CA PHE A 114 -8.06 7.32 -8.37
C PHE A 114 -8.41 8.32 -9.49
N ALA A 115 -9.70 8.58 -9.72
CA ALA A 115 -10.13 9.59 -10.67
C ALA A 115 -9.66 11.00 -10.28
N SER A 116 -9.52 11.30 -8.98
CA SER A 116 -9.04 12.61 -8.51
C SER A 116 -7.56 12.92 -8.82
N PHE A 117 -6.79 11.91 -9.27
CA PHE A 117 -5.38 12.06 -9.65
C PHE A 117 -5.12 11.89 -11.16
N ASN A 118 -6.16 11.60 -11.96
CA ASN A 118 -6.04 11.58 -13.39
C ASN A 118 -6.20 13.02 -13.90
N TYR A 119 -5.07 13.68 -14.14
CA TYR A 119 -4.99 14.92 -14.92
C TYR A 119 -5.06 14.61 -16.42
#